data_AF-C6XG60-F1
#
_entry.id   AF-C6XG60-F1
#
_cell.length_a   1.000
_cell.length_b   1.000
_cell.length_c   1.000
_cell.angle_alpha   90.00
_cell.angle_beta   90.00
_cell.angle_gamma   90.00
#
_symmetry.space_group_name_H-M   'P 1'
#
loop_
_entity.id
_entity.type
_entity.pdbx_description
1 polymer ?
#
loop_
_entity_poly.entity_id
_entity_poly.type
_entity_poly.pdbx_seq_one_letter_code
_entity_poly.pdbx_strand_id
1 'polypeptide(L)'
;MFYDSREKEVFLESEVVHNIRLQIEEISAILSKKSRDTPNQEIRTKIYIITARIIALIVFREGEKSLIFDLLRTNQKTNSSLTQAIIQEIDTLQHQCKSIERDS
;
A
#
# COMPACT_ATOMS: atom_id res chain seq x y z
N MET A 1 22.09 20.62 0.61
CA MET A 1 21.56 20.07 1.88
C MET A 1 21.21 18.62 1.56
N PHE A 2 22.10 17.69 1.89
CA PHE A 2 21.92 16.27 1.54
C PHE A 2 20.89 15.68 2.51
N TYR A 3 19.68 15.40 2.02
CA TYR A 3 18.74 14.57 2.77
C TYR A 3 19.29 13.15 2.80
N ASP A 4 19.44 12.60 4.01
CA ASP A 4 19.83 11.20 4.22
C ASP A 4 18.78 10.30 3.58
N SER A 5 19.19 9.24 2.86
CA SER A 5 18.27 8.33 2.16
C SER A 5 17.23 7.74 3.11
N ARG A 6 17.59 7.57 4.39
CA ARG A 6 16.66 7.16 5.45
C ARG A 6 15.55 8.17 5.76
N GLU A 7 15.84 9.47 5.74
CA GLU A 7 14.81 10.48 6.00
C GLU A 7 13.74 10.47 4.89
N LYS A 8 14.16 10.16 3.66
CA LYS A 8 13.30 10.03 2.49
C LYS A 8 12.43 8.77 2.54
N GLU A 9 13.00 7.63 2.95
CA GLU A 9 12.23 6.41 3.21
C GLU A 9 11.17 6.65 4.30
N VAL A 10 11.56 7.26 5.43
CA VAL A 10 10.63 7.59 6.53
C VAL A 10 9.50 8.51 6.08
N PHE A 11 9.79 9.48 5.21
CA PHE A 11 8.77 10.35 4.62
C PHE A 11 7.76 9.55 3.78
N LEU A 12 8.25 8.68 2.89
CA LEU A 12 7.39 7.85 2.04
C LEU A 12 6.52 6.90 2.86
N GLU A 13 7.09 6.27 3.89
CA GLU A 13 6.32 5.44 4.82
C GLU A 13 5.21 6.22 5.53
N SER A 14 5.52 7.43 5.99
CA SER A 14 4.55 8.31 6.65
C SER A 14 3.39 8.67 5.72
N GLU A 15 3.67 8.95 4.44
CA GLU A 15 2.66 9.22 3.43
C GLU A 15 1.75 8.02 3.19
N VAL A 16 2.31 6.81 3.10
CA VAL A 16 1.52 5.57 2.96
C VAL A 16 0.62 5.34 4.17
N VAL A 17 1.15 5.53 5.38
CA VAL A 17 0.38 5.38 6.62
C VAL A 17 -0.74 6.41 6.70
N HIS A 18 -0.48 7.66 6.31
CA HIS A 18 -1.50 8.71 6.25
C HIS A 18 -2.64 8.33 5.29
N ASN A 19 -2.28 7.87 4.09
CA ASN A 19 -3.24 7.39 3.10
C ASN A 19 -4.11 6.22 3.60
N ILE A 20 -3.51 5.25 4.31
CA ILE A 20 -4.26 4.15 4.91
C ILE A 20 -5.28 4.67 5.92
N ARG A 21 -4.89 5.63 6.79
CA ARG A 21 -5.79 6.23 7.77
C ARG A 21 -6.97 6.93 7.12
N LEU A 22 -6.74 7.74 6.08
CA LEU A 22 -7.82 8.41 5.34
C LEU A 22 -8.83 7.41 4.77
N GLN A 23 -8.37 6.31 4.17
CA GLN A 23 -9.27 5.28 3.64
C GLN A 23 -10.07 4.58 4.74
N ILE A 24 -9.48 4.36 5.92
CA ILE A 24 -10.21 3.81 7.07
C ILE A 24 -11.29 4.78 7.55
N GLU A 25 -10.97 6.07 7.65
CA GLU A 25 -11.93 7.13 8.02
C GLU A 25 -13.10 7.20 7.03
N GLU A 26 -12.82 7.10 5.73
CA GLU A 26 -13.85 7.03 4.69
C GLU A 26 -14.75 5.79 4.86
N ILE A 27 -14.18 4.61 5.12
CA ILE A 27 -14.96 3.40 5.42
C ILE A 27 -15.83 3.61 6.67
N SER A 28 -15.28 4.19 7.73
CA SER A 28 -16.05 4.49 8.94
C SER A 28 -17.18 5.49 8.68
N ALA A 29 -16.96 6.50 7.84
CA ALA A 29 -17.98 7.45 7.42
C ALA A 29 -19.09 6.78 6.60
N ILE A 30 -18.72 5.84 5.73
CA ILE A 30 -19.67 5.04 4.96
C ILE A 30 -20.51 4.14 5.87
N LEU A 31 -19.88 3.42 6.80
CA LEU A 31 -20.55 2.49 7.72
C LEU A 31 -21.43 3.21 8.75
N SER A 32 -21.10 4.45 9.11
CA SER A 32 -21.88 5.27 10.04
C SER A 32 -23.11 5.92 9.40
N LYS A 33 -23.13 6.07 8.06
CA LYS A 33 -24.33 6.48 7.33
C LYS A 33 -25.33 5.33 7.36
N LYS A 34 -26.43 5.52 8.11
CA LYS A 34 -27.56 4.59 8.26
C LYS A 34 -28.36 4.30 6.95
N SER A 35 -27.79 4.48 5.75
CA SER A 35 -28.49 4.15 4.50
C SER A 35 -28.32 2.66 4.17
N ARG A 36 -29.42 2.01 3.75
CA ARG A 36 -29.44 0.59 3.36
C ARG A 36 -28.74 0.32 2.02
N ASP A 37 -28.36 1.38 1.31
CA ASP A 37 -27.85 1.33 -0.06
C ASP A 37 -26.34 1.50 -0.16
N THR A 38 -25.63 1.46 0.97
CA THR A 38 -24.17 1.48 0.96
C THR A 38 -23.65 0.32 0.11
N PRO A 39 -23.00 0.58 -1.03
CA PRO A 39 -22.59 -0.49 -1.91
C PRO A 39 -21.46 -1.24 -1.23
N ASN A 40 -21.74 -2.45 -0.73
CA ASN A 40 -20.75 -3.36 -0.16
C ASN A 40 -19.49 -3.52 -1.04
N GLN A 41 -19.65 -3.33 -2.35
CA GLN A 41 -18.58 -3.26 -3.34
C GLN A 41 -17.56 -2.15 -3.04
N GLU A 42 -17.99 -0.94 -2.69
CA GLU A 42 -17.10 0.20 -2.44
C GLU A 42 -16.26 -0.02 -1.18
N ILE A 43 -16.91 -0.44 -0.08
CA ILE A 43 -16.19 -0.80 1.15
C ILE A 43 -15.17 -1.90 0.87
N ARG A 44 -15.56 -2.94 0.12
CA ARG A 44 -14.68 -4.04 -0.24
C ARG A 44 -13.47 -3.56 -1.05
N THR A 45 -13.67 -2.68 -2.02
CA THR A 45 -12.59 -2.09 -2.80
C THR A 45 -11.63 -1.29 -1.93
N LYS A 46 -12.14 -0.46 -1.01
CA LYS A 46 -11.31 0.30 -0.07
C LYS A 46 -10.49 -0.62 0.85
N ILE A 47 -11.11 -1.70 1.35
CA ILE A 47 -10.40 -2.72 2.16
C ILE A 47 -9.29 -3.39 1.34
N TYR A 48 -9.51 -3.68 0.06
CA TYR A 48 -8.48 -4.29 -0.79
C TYR A 48 -7.30 -3.34 -0.98
N ILE A 49 -7.56 -2.05 -1.22
CA ILE A 49 -6.50 -1.02 -1.35
C ILE A 49 -5.72 -0.89 -0.04
N ILE A 50 -6.41 -0.79 1.10
CA ILE A 50 -5.76 -0.72 2.42
C ILE A 50 -4.87 -1.95 2.64
N THR A 51 -5.40 -3.14 2.36
CA THR A 51 -4.68 -4.41 2.51
C THR A 51 -3.44 -4.44 1.63
N ALA A 52 -3.57 -4.02 0.37
CA ALA A 52 -2.46 -3.95 -0.57
C ALA A 52 -1.34 -3.02 -0.08
N ARG A 53 -1.70 -1.81 0.37
CA ARG A 53 -0.74 -0.83 0.89
C ARG A 53 -0.04 -1.28 2.16
N ILE A 54 -0.77 -1.93 3.08
CA ILE A 54 -0.16 -2.49 4.30
C ILE A 54 0.88 -3.54 3.94
N ILE A 55 0.55 -4.48 3.04
CA ILE A 55 1.49 -5.52 2.62
C ILE A 55 2.68 -4.91 1.88
N ALA A 56 2.43 -3.95 0.99
CA ALA A 56 3.48 -3.26 0.27
C ALA A 56 4.45 -2.52 1.21
N LEU A 57 3.93 -1.87 2.26
CA LEU A 57 4.74 -1.22 3.28
C LEU A 57 5.57 -2.22 4.10
N ILE A 58 5.02 -3.38 4.43
CA ILE A 58 5.76 -4.45 5.12
C ILE A 58 6.91 -4.94 4.24
N VAL A 59 6.63 -5.22 2.96
CA VAL A 59 7.65 -5.64 1.98
C VAL A 59 8.72 -4.56 1.83
N PHE A 60 8.33 -3.29 1.75
CA PHE A 60 9.25 -2.17 1.65
C PHE A 60 10.21 -2.10 2.85
N ARG A 61 9.70 -2.25 4.07
CA ARG A 61 10.49 -2.25 5.31
C ARG A 61 11.42 -3.46 5.46
N GLU A 62 10.96 -4.62 5.03
CA GLU A 62 11.74 -5.87 5.10
C GLU A 62 12.78 -5.98 3.97
N GLY A 63 12.59 -5.24 2.87
CA GLY A 63 13.47 -5.26 1.70
C GLY A 63 13.51 -6.64 1.04
N GLU A 64 14.67 -7.00 0.48
CA GLU A 64 14.89 -8.27 -0.23
C GLU A 64 14.69 -9.53 0.64
N LYS A 65 14.54 -9.38 1.96
CA LYS A 65 14.29 -10.49 2.88
C LYS A 65 12.81 -10.77 3.10
N SER A 66 11.91 -10.05 2.43
CA SER A 66 10.49 -10.23 2.65
C SER A 66 9.99 -11.56 2.09
N LEU A 67 9.66 -12.48 3.00
CA LEU A 67 9.05 -13.77 2.66
C LEU A 67 7.71 -13.59 1.95
N ILE A 68 7.00 -12.49 2.24
CA ILE A 68 5.74 -12.15 1.56
C ILE A 68 6.01 -11.80 0.10
N PHE A 69 7.05 -11.01 -0.17
CA PHE A 69 7.42 -10.65 -1.55
C PHE A 69 7.83 -11.88 -2.37
N ASP A 70 8.65 -12.76 -1.78
CA ASP A 70 9.04 -14.01 -2.40
C ASP A 70 7.82 -14.89 -2.69
N LEU A 71 6.91 -15.01 -1.72
CA LEU A 71 5.68 -15.78 -1.90
C LEU A 71 4.78 -15.19 -2.98
N LEU A 72 4.70 -13.87 -3.11
CA LEU A 72 3.90 -13.18 -4.12
C LEU A 72 4.50 -13.32 -5.53
N ARG A 73 5.83 -13.28 -5.68
CA ARG A 73 6.49 -13.49 -6.99
C ARG A 73 6.50 -14.96 -7.42
N THR A 74 6.64 -15.88 -6.47
CA THR A 74 6.69 -17.33 -6.76
C THR A 74 5.31 -17.94 -6.97
N ASN A 75 4.27 -17.43 -6.29
CA ASN A 75 2.89 -17.81 -6.61
C ASN A 75 2.44 -17.15 -7.91
N GLN A 76 2.36 -17.93 -8.99
CA GLN A 76 1.75 -17.53 -10.27
C GLN A 76 0.23 -17.29 -10.19
N LYS A 77 -0.35 -17.11 -8.99
CA LYS A 77 -1.76 -16.74 -8.80
C LYS A 77 -1.97 -15.23 -9.02
N THR A 78 -1.43 -14.72 -10.12
CA THR A 78 -1.62 -13.33 -10.59
C THR A 78 -3.06 -13.06 -11.04
N ASN A 79 -3.95 -14.05 -11.00
CA ASN A 79 -5.37 -13.89 -11.36
C ASN A 79 -6.23 -13.24 -10.26
N SER A 80 -5.71 -13.10 -9.03
CA SER A 80 -6.41 -12.42 -7.94
C SER A 80 -6.21 -10.91 -8.02
N SER A 81 -7.30 -10.15 -8.07
CA SER A 81 -7.26 -8.68 -8.07
C SER A 81 -6.54 -8.10 -6.86
N LEU A 82 -6.63 -8.76 -5.69
CA LEU A 82 -5.90 -8.33 -4.50
C LEU A 82 -4.39 -8.55 -4.65
N THR A 83 -3.98 -9.69 -5.22
CA THR A 83 -2.57 -9.99 -5.47
C THR A 83 -1.95 -9.00 -6.46
N GLN A 84 -2.69 -8.65 -7.53
CA GLN A 84 -2.27 -7.63 -8.49
C GLN A 84 -2.12 -6.26 -7.82
N ALA A 85 -3.09 -5.85 -6.99
CA ALA A 85 -3.02 -4.59 -6.27
C ALA A 85 -1.81 -4.54 -5.32
N ILE A 86 -1.52 -5.63 -4.61
CA ILE A 86 -0.33 -5.72 -3.75
C ILE A 86 0.95 -5.52 -4.56
N ILE A 87 1.12 -6.23 -5.67
CA ILE A 87 2.33 -6.14 -6.51
C ILE A 87 2.48 -4.71 -7.06
N GLN A 88 1.40 -4.10 -7.54
CA GLN A 88 1.42 -2.72 -8.05
C GLN A 88 1.82 -1.70 -6.99
N GLU A 89 1.32 -1.84 -5.76
CA GLU A 89 1.70 -0.95 -4.66
C GLU A 89 3.17 -1.15 -4.25
N ILE A 90 3.68 -2.39 -4.26
CA ILE A 90 5.11 -2.66 -4.03
C ILE A 90 5.97 -1.99 -5.10
N ASP A 91 5.64 -2.18 -6.37
CA ASP A 91 6.38 -1.59 -7.50
C ASP A 91 6.35 -0.06 -7.43
N THR A 92 5.21 0.53 -7.05
CA THR A 92 5.04 1.97 -6.89
C THR A 92 5.95 2.52 -5.80
N LEU A 93 5.96 1.92 -4.61
CA LEU A 93 6.81 2.36 -3.51
C LEU A 93 8.30 2.22 -3.83
N GLN A 94 8.70 1.10 -4.44
CA GLN A 94 10.09 0.90 -4.88
C GLN A 94 10.50 1.93 -5.94
N HIS A 95 9.62 2.26 -6.88
CA HIS A 95 9.90 3.28 -7.88
C HIS A 95 10.01 4.68 -7.26
N GLN A 96 9.08 5.05 -6.38
CA GLN A 96 9.11 6.33 -5.67
C GLN A 96 10.40 6.50 -4.86
N CYS A 97 10.80 5.46 -4.12
CA CYS A 97 12.07 5.46 -3.39
C CYS A 97 13.27 5.70 -4.32
N LYS A 98 13.36 4.96 -5.44
CA LYS A 98 14.45 5.10 -6.43
C LYS A 98 14.46 6.46 -7.12
N SER A 99 13.30 7.06 -7.41
CA SER A 99 13.24 8.42 -7.97
C SER A 99 13.75 9.46 -6.99
N ILE A 100 13.41 9.30 -5.71
CA ILE A 100 13.83 10.21 -4.65
C ILE A 100 15.36 10.12 -4.42
N GLU A 101 16.01 8.98 -4.68
CA GLU A 101 17.47 8.84 -4.65
C GLU A 101 18.17 9.56 -5.81
N ARG A 102 17.62 9.48 -7.03
CA ARG A 102 18.24 10.03 -8.26
C ARG A 102 18.25 11.55 -8.36
N ASP A 103 17.32 12.22 -7.69
CA ASP A 103 17.21 13.69 -7.66
C ASP A 103 18.08 14.32 -6.55
N SER A 104 19.04 13.57 -5.97
CA SER A 104 19.95 13.99 -4.89
C SER A 104 21.39 14.15 -5.38
#